data_AF-A0A3C1NAA7-F1
#
_entry.id   AF-A0A3C1NAA7-F1
#
_cell.length_a   1.000
_cell.length_b   1.000
_cell.length_c   1.000
_cell.angle_alpha   90.00
_cell.angle_beta   90.00
_cell.angle_gamma   90.00
#
_symmetry.space_group_name_H-M   'P 1'
#
loop_
_entity.id
_entity.type
_entity.pdbx_description
1 polymer ?
#
loop_
_entity_poly.entity_id
_entity_poly.type
_entity_poly.pdbx_seq_one_letter_code
_entity_poly.pdbx_strand_id
1 'polypeptide(L)' 'MKRAVLMIIDGLRADMVTPTLTPNLCQIARTGRLFRQHRSVFPSATRVNSASI' A
#
# COMPACT_ATOMS: atom_id res chain seq x y z
N MET A 1 11.46 -18.28 14.75
CA MET A 1 11.99 -17.20 13.88
C MET A 1 10.84 -16.33 13.40
N LYS A 2 10.95 -15.01 13.45
CA LYS A 2 9.92 -14.10 12.90
C LYS A 2 10.13 -13.98 11.39
N ARG A 3 9.05 -13.99 10.62
CA ARG A 3 9.05 -13.85 9.15
C ARG A 3 8.22 -12.62 8.79
N ALA A 4 8.62 -11.92 7.73
CA ALA A 4 7.89 -10.78 7.19
C ALA A 4 7.52 -11.03 5.73
N VAL A 5 6.37 -10.52 5.31
CA VAL A 5 5.93 -10.51 3.91
C VAL A 5 5.67 -9.05 3.54
N LEU A 6 6.34 -8.58 2.48
CA LEU A 6 6.13 -7.26 1.91
C LEU A 6 5.31 -7.41 0.63
N MET A 7 4.23 -6.64 0.52
CA MET A 7 3.36 -6.62 -0.67
C MET A 7 3.39 -5.21 -1.27
N ILE A 8 3.83 -5.12 -2.53
CA ILE A 8 3.78 -3.88 -3.33
C ILE A 8 2.70 -4.09 -4.38
N ILE A 9 1.68 -3.23 -4.38
CA ILE A 9 0.60 -3.24 -5.35
C ILE A 9 0.78 -2.02 -6.26
N ASP A 10 1.38 -2.22 -7.43
CA ASP A 10 1.67 -1.12 -8.35
C ASP A 10 0.37 -0.45 -8.84
N GLY A 11 0.38 0.88 -8.94
CA GLY A 11 -0.76 1.66 -9.40
C GLY A 11 -1.98 1.71 -8.47
N LEU A 12 -1.93 1.14 -7.26
CA LEU A 12 -3.06 1.20 -6.32
C LEU A 12 -3.21 2.60 -5.72
N ARG A 13 -4.15 3.39 -6.24
CA ARG A 13 -4.49 4.70 -5.68
C ARG A 13 -5.28 4.55 -4.38
N ALA A 14 -5.08 5.48 -3.45
CA ALA A 14 -5.69 5.42 -2.11
C ALA A 14 -7.24 5.42 -2.15
N ASP A 15 -7.85 6.07 -3.15
CA ASP A 15 -9.30 6.11 -3.35
C ASP A 15 -9.88 4.80 -3.89
N MET A 16 -9.05 3.86 -4.36
CA MET A 16 -9.48 2.51 -4.74
C MET A 16 -9.64 1.58 -3.54
N VAL A 17 -9.09 1.95 -2.37
CA VAL A 17 -9.14 1.12 -1.16
C VAL A 17 -10.49 1.30 -0.47
N THR A 18 -11.48 0.54 -0.93
CA THR A 18 -12.87 0.60 -0.45
C THR A 18 -13.37 -0.79 -0.05
N PRO A 19 -14.39 -0.90 0.83
CA PRO A 19 -14.97 -2.18 1.19
C PRO A 19 -15.55 -2.96 0.00
N THR A 20 -15.99 -2.26 -1.04
CA THR A 20 -16.57 -2.87 -2.26
C THR A 20 -15.49 -3.39 -3.21
N LEU A 21 -14.43 -2.61 -3.46
CA LEU A 21 -13.40 -2.98 -4.44
C LEU A 21 -12.29 -3.84 -3.83
N THR A 22 -11.92 -3.59 -2.58
CA THR A 22 -10.77 -4.22 -1.92
C THR A 22 -11.11 -4.66 -0.49
N PRO A 23 -12.10 -5.56 -0.30
CA PRO A 23 -12.56 -5.95 1.04
C PRO A 23 -11.44 -6.51 1.93
N ASN A 24 -10.52 -7.29 1.36
CA ASN A 24 -9.39 -7.88 2.09
C ASN A 24 -8.37 -6.82 2.54
N LEU A 25 -8.09 -5.80 1.72
CA LEU A 25 -7.18 -4.71 2.11
C LEU A 25 -7.80 -3.86 3.23
N CYS A 26 -9.11 -3.60 3.16
CA CYS A 26 -9.82 -2.92 4.25
C CYS A 26 -9.79 -3.72 5.55
N GLN A 27 -9.88 -5.05 5.49
CA GLN A 27 -9.75 -5.90 6.68
C GLN A 27 -8.34 -5.81 7.30
N ILE A 28 -7.29 -5.84 6.47
CA ILE A 28 -5.90 -5.67 6.92
C ILE A 28 -5.70 -4.29 7.56
N ALA A 29 -6.21 -3.23 6.93
CA ALA A 29 -6.10 -1.87 7.46
C ALA A 29 -6.80 -1.72 8.83
N ARG A 30 -7.92 -2.43 9.05
CA ARG A 30 -8.67 -2.40 10.31
C ARG A 30 -7.95 -3.13 11.46
N THR A 31 -7.23 -4.20 11.16
CA THR A 31 -6.48 -4.97 12.18
C THR A 31 -5.04 -4.49 12.35
N GLY A 32 -4.55 -3.68 11.42
CA GLY A 32 -3.19 -3.14 11.41
C GLY A 32 -3.12 -1.63 11.65
N ARG A 33 -2.12 -1.00 11.02
CA ARG A 33 -1.90 0.45 11.03
C ARG A 33 -1.93 0.96 9.58
N LEU A 34 -2.66 2.05 9.37
CA LEU A 34 -2.77 2.72 8.08
C LEU A 34 -2.10 4.10 8.13
N PHE A 35 -1.18 4.35 7.22
CA PHE A 35 -0.47 5.63 7.10
C PHE A 35 -1.14 6.53 6.06
N ARG A 36 -2.15 7.31 6.49
CA ARG A 36 -2.97 8.16 5.59
C ARG A 36 -2.18 9.30 4.91
N GLN A 37 -1.00 9.61 5.41
CA GLN A 37 -0.13 10.67 4.86
C GLN A 37 1.02 10.12 3.99
N HIS A 38 1.04 8.83 3.69
CA HIS A 38 2.02 8.25 2.77
C HIS A 38 1.92 8.90 1.38
N ARG A 39 3.08 9.26 0.80
CA ARG A 39 3.21 9.87 -0.53
C ARG A 39 4.32 9.15 -1.28
N SER A 40 4.18 9.01 -2.60
CA SER A 40 5.26 8.53 -3.46
C SER A 40 6.40 9.54 -3.52
N VAL A 41 7.61 9.06 -3.77
CA VAL A 41 8.74 9.92 -4.16
C VAL A 41 8.55 10.49 -5.57
N PHE A 42 9.29 11.56 -5.90
CA PHE A 42 9.33 12.12 -7.24
C PHE A 42 10.58 11.63 -8.00
N PRO A 43 10.48 11.24 -9.29
CA PRO A 43 9.24 11.07 -10.05
C PRO A 43 8.43 9.87 -9.54
N SER A 44 7.10 9.95 -9.63
CA SER A 44 6.18 8.88 -9.22
C SER A 44 6.12 7.74 -10.25
N ALA A 45 7.28 7.18 -10.59
CA ALA A 45 7.45 6.08 -11.54
C ALA A 45 7.80 4.78 -10.81
N THR A 46 7.32 3.64 -11.32
CA THR A 46 7.44 2.32 -10.67
C THR A 46 8.85 2.02 -10.17
N ARG A 47 9.88 2.13 -11.02
CA ARG A 47 11.26 1.80 -10.62
C ARG A 47 11.80 2.70 -9.50
N VAL A 48 11.49 3.98 -9.53
CA VAL A 48 11.98 4.94 -8.52
C VAL A 48 11.26 4.72 -7.19
N ASN A 49 9.94 4.55 -7.24
CA ASN A 49 9.14 4.37 -6.04
C ASN A 49 9.38 3.02 -5.36
N SER A 50 9.50 1.93 -6.14
CA SER A 50 9.79 0.61 -5.59
C SER A 50 11.18 0.53 -4.94
N ALA A 51 12.16 1.30 -5.43
CA ALA A 51 13.50 1.36 -4.84
C ALA A 51 13.57 2.19 -3.54
N SER A 52 12.55 2.99 -3.25
CA SER A 52 12.48 3.86 -2.05
C SER A 52 11.74 3.26 -0.85
N ILE A 53 11.16 2.06 -1.01
CA ILE A 53 10.44 1.30 0.02
C ILE A 53 11.42 0.32 0.69
#